data_AF-A0A074W4Y2-F1
#
_entry.id   AF-A0A074W4Y2-F1
#
_cell.length_a   1.000
_cell.length_b   1.000
_cell.length_c   1.000
_cell.angle_alpha   90.00
_cell.angle_beta   90.00
_cell.angle_gamma   90.00
#
_symmetry.space_group_name_H-M   'P 1'
#
loop_
_entity.id
_entity.type
_entity.pdbx_description
1 polymer ?
#
loop_
_entity_poly.entity_id
_entity_poly.type
_entity_poly.pdbx_seq_one_letter_code
_entity_poly.pdbx_strand_id
1 'polypeptide(L)'
;KKRIFVCCDGTWNDSISTDSPLTNVSRFARCVKEVAKDGTMQIVYYHTGIGTGTSKFASAIDGATGRGIHANVRDAYSFICNNFNFDHGEDEIFLVGFSRGAFTVRCVAALIDCIGLLKKRGLIHLHELYRLWTQPSKLPRVDTHVPETVELALHALALNEHRKHFSPDLWTSHNPQETLLKQCWFLGAHSDIGGGNEDSGLASMTLIWMISQLSSATGAEFD
;
A
#
# COMPACT_ATOMS: atom_id res chain seq x y z
N LYS A 1 4.26 -21.41 -4.30
CA LYS A 1 4.22 -19.99 -4.69
C LYS A 1 2.79 -19.43 -4.79
N LYS A 2 2.55 -18.24 -4.23
CA LYS A 2 1.35 -17.38 -4.38
C LYS A 2 1.78 -15.91 -4.47
N ARG A 3 0.95 -15.04 -5.04
CA ARG A 3 1.13 -13.58 -5.05
C ARG A 3 0.13 -12.94 -4.10
N ILE A 4 0.60 -12.18 -3.12
CA ILE A 4 -0.21 -11.60 -2.04
C ILE A 4 -0.26 -10.09 -2.23
N PHE A 5 -1.40 -9.56 -2.67
CA PHE A 5 -1.63 -8.14 -2.85
C PHE A 5 -2.29 -7.54 -1.62
N VAL A 6 -1.67 -6.50 -1.05
CA VAL A 6 -2.21 -5.67 0.02
C VAL A 6 -2.39 -4.26 -0.53
N CYS A 7 -3.65 -3.89 -0.73
CA CYS A 7 -4.07 -2.64 -1.33
C CYS A 7 -4.69 -1.74 -0.25
N CYS A 8 -3.99 -0.69 0.18
CA CYS A 8 -4.46 0.25 1.20
C CYS A 8 -4.83 1.60 0.58
N ASP A 9 -6.09 2.02 0.72
CA ASP A 9 -6.57 3.27 0.15
C ASP A 9 -6.33 4.50 1.06
N GLY A 10 -6.47 5.69 0.49
CA GLY A 10 -6.45 6.96 1.21
C GLY A 10 -7.76 7.22 1.96
N THR A 11 -7.69 7.84 3.14
CA THR A 11 -8.86 8.28 3.94
C THR A 11 -9.84 9.14 3.15
N TRP A 12 -11.12 9.01 3.49
CA TRP A 12 -12.29 9.57 2.81
C TRP A 12 -12.62 8.93 1.46
N ASN A 13 -11.87 7.92 1.02
CA ASN A 13 -12.25 7.11 -0.13
C ASN A 13 -12.87 5.81 0.37
N ASP A 14 -14.19 5.69 0.18
CA ASP A 14 -14.93 4.45 0.36
C ASP A 14 -15.28 3.87 -1.02
N SER A 15 -14.63 2.77 -1.40
CA SER A 15 -14.92 2.07 -2.66
C SER A 15 -16.04 1.03 -2.55
N ILE A 16 -16.63 0.88 -1.35
CA ILE A 16 -17.80 0.03 -1.12
C ILE A 16 -19.08 0.87 -1.26
N SER A 17 -19.01 2.18 -1.06
CA SER A 17 -20.10 3.12 -1.37
C SER A 17 -20.17 3.45 -2.86
N THR A 18 -21.38 3.50 -3.42
CA THR A 18 -21.64 3.86 -4.84
C THR A 18 -21.59 5.35 -5.12
N ASP A 19 -21.44 6.17 -4.08
CA ASP A 19 -21.66 7.62 -4.15
C ASP A 19 -20.38 8.41 -4.47
N SER A 20 -19.26 7.73 -4.74
CA SER A 20 -17.98 8.37 -5.05
C SER A 20 -17.19 7.62 -6.12
N PRO A 21 -16.49 8.33 -7.03
CA PRO A 21 -15.60 7.71 -8.01
C PRO A 21 -14.52 6.84 -7.35
N LEU A 22 -14.14 5.75 -8.01
CA LEU A 22 -13.12 4.84 -7.49
C LEU A 22 -11.72 5.47 -7.55
N THR A 23 -10.91 5.13 -6.55
CA THR A 23 -9.47 5.41 -6.56
C THR A 23 -8.75 4.41 -7.46
N ASN A 24 -7.52 4.74 -7.81
CA ASN A 24 -6.63 3.82 -8.50
C ASN A 24 -6.25 2.62 -7.64
N VAL A 25 -6.21 2.72 -6.31
CA VAL A 25 -5.96 1.53 -5.45
C VAL A 25 -7.13 0.56 -5.54
N SER A 26 -8.37 1.07 -5.50
CA SER A 26 -9.56 0.24 -5.67
C SER A 26 -9.65 -0.37 -7.07
N ARG A 27 -9.43 0.44 -8.11
CA ARG A 27 -9.39 -0.03 -9.49
C ARG A 27 -8.31 -1.08 -9.70
N PHE A 28 -7.09 -0.83 -9.19
CA PHE A 28 -5.98 -1.78 -9.23
C PHE A 28 -6.37 -3.11 -8.59
N ALA A 29 -6.91 -3.09 -7.37
CA ALA A 29 -7.32 -4.30 -6.65
C ALA A 29 -8.38 -5.11 -7.42
N ARG A 30 -9.30 -4.43 -8.11
CA ARG A 30 -10.35 -5.05 -8.94
C ARG A 30 -9.84 -5.61 -10.26
N CYS A 31 -8.68 -5.15 -10.73
CA CYS A 31 -8.06 -5.63 -11.96
C CYS A 31 -7.11 -6.80 -11.71
N VAL A 32 -6.74 -7.16 -10.48
CA VAL A 32 -5.86 -8.32 -10.24
C VAL A 32 -6.60 -9.61 -10.57
N LYS A 33 -6.06 -10.41 -11.49
CA LYS A 33 -6.64 -11.73 -11.82
C LYS A 33 -6.50 -12.70 -10.67
N GLU A 34 -7.50 -13.52 -10.41
CA GLU A 34 -7.44 -14.53 -9.33
C GLU A 34 -6.32 -15.56 -9.53
N VAL A 35 -6.05 -15.94 -10.78
CA VAL A 35 -5.00 -16.90 -11.16
C VAL A 35 -4.28 -16.39 -12.40
N ALA A 36 -2.95 -16.30 -12.32
CA ALA A 36 -2.11 -15.94 -13.46
C ALA A 36 -1.97 -17.11 -14.45
N LYS A 37 -1.49 -16.88 -15.69
CA LYS A 37 -1.35 -17.95 -16.70
C LYS A 37 -0.39 -19.06 -16.29
N ASP A 38 0.58 -18.75 -15.42
CA ASP A 38 1.51 -19.72 -14.85
C ASP A 38 0.87 -20.62 -13.76
N GLY A 39 -0.43 -20.44 -13.47
CA GLY A 39 -1.16 -21.16 -12.43
C GLY A 39 -0.98 -20.58 -11.02
N THR A 40 -0.20 -19.51 -10.87
CA THR A 40 0.03 -18.88 -9.56
C THR A 40 -1.22 -18.14 -9.11
N MET A 41 -1.72 -18.50 -7.93
CA MET A 41 -2.83 -17.80 -7.28
C MET A 41 -2.40 -16.39 -6.86
N GLN A 42 -3.24 -15.39 -7.17
CA GLN A 42 -3.05 -14.00 -6.76
C GLN A 42 -4.18 -13.61 -5.81
N ILE A 43 -3.86 -13.47 -4.53
CA ILE A 43 -4.83 -13.13 -3.48
C ILE A 43 -4.79 -11.63 -3.20
N VAL A 44 -5.96 -11.02 -3.02
CA VAL A 44 -6.08 -9.57 -2.80
C VAL A 44 -6.71 -9.30 -1.45
N TYR A 45 -6.03 -8.49 -0.66
CA TYR A 45 -6.59 -7.80 0.50
C TYR A 45 -6.74 -6.32 0.17
N TYR A 46 -7.97 -5.82 0.25
CA TYR A 46 -8.26 -4.40 0.08
C TYR A 46 -8.71 -3.79 1.40
N HIS A 47 -8.06 -2.71 1.79
CA HIS A 47 -8.36 -1.95 2.99
C HIS A 47 -8.90 -0.57 2.60
N THR A 48 -10.13 -0.25 3.01
CA THR A 48 -10.75 1.06 2.79
C THR A 48 -10.01 2.15 3.57
N GLY A 49 -10.06 3.39 3.09
CA GLY A 49 -9.44 4.50 3.79
C GLY A 49 -10.00 4.69 5.21
N ILE A 50 -9.19 5.25 6.12
CA ILE A 50 -9.65 5.63 7.48
C ILE A 50 -10.90 6.53 7.36
N GLY A 51 -11.93 6.27 8.18
CA GLY A 51 -13.10 7.14 8.33
C GLY A 51 -14.40 6.71 7.63
N THR A 52 -14.44 5.54 7.00
CA THR A 52 -15.60 5.06 6.21
C THR A 52 -16.64 4.28 7.03
N GLY A 53 -16.34 3.91 8.28
CA GLY A 53 -17.15 2.94 9.05
C GLY A 53 -17.98 3.46 10.24
N THR A 54 -17.82 4.70 10.72
CA THR A 54 -18.63 5.24 11.84
C THR A 54 -18.84 6.75 11.72
N SER A 55 -19.94 7.23 12.35
CA SER A 55 -20.44 8.62 12.38
C SER A 55 -19.40 9.68 12.05
N LYS A 56 -19.72 10.58 11.09
CA LYS A 56 -18.85 11.65 10.55
C LYS A 56 -18.08 12.47 11.61
N PHE A 57 -18.56 12.47 12.86
CA PHE A 57 -17.94 13.15 14.01
C PHE A 57 -16.78 12.35 14.67
N ALA A 58 -16.84 11.01 14.67
CA ALA A 58 -15.77 10.15 15.17
C ALA A 58 -14.58 10.07 14.18
N SER A 59 -14.89 10.11 12.89
CA SER A 59 -13.93 10.01 11.77
C SER A 59 -12.92 11.15 11.73
N ALA A 60 -13.32 12.37 12.13
CA ALA A 60 -12.43 13.53 12.21
C ALA A 60 -11.41 13.41 13.37
N ILE A 61 -11.82 12.81 14.49
CA ILE A 61 -10.98 12.61 15.69
C ILE A 61 -10.01 11.43 15.47
N ASP A 62 -10.46 10.34 14.86
CA ASP A 62 -9.60 9.20 14.53
C ASP A 62 -8.58 9.53 13.44
N GLY A 63 -8.95 10.39 12.47
CA GLY A 63 -8.05 10.92 11.45
C GLY A 63 -6.94 11.82 12.01
N ALA A 64 -7.19 12.53 13.11
CA ALA A 64 -6.22 13.43 13.75
C ALA A 64 -5.28 12.73 14.76
N THR A 65 -5.66 11.56 15.29
CA THR A 65 -4.89 10.88 16.35
C THR A 65 -3.95 9.77 15.86
N GLY A 66 -3.98 9.42 14.56
CA GLY A 66 -3.12 8.39 13.98
C GLY A 66 -3.44 6.95 14.41
N ARG A 67 -4.40 6.75 15.32
CA ARG A 67 -4.82 5.43 15.83
C ARG A 67 -5.31 4.50 14.72
N GLY A 68 -6.00 5.03 13.72
CA GLY A 68 -6.44 4.27 12.55
C GLY A 68 -5.27 3.69 11.75
N ILE A 69 -4.19 4.46 11.55
CA ILE A 69 -3.01 3.99 10.80
C ILE A 69 -2.35 2.80 11.51
N HIS A 70 -2.19 2.85 12.83
CA HIS A 70 -1.61 1.74 13.59
C HIS A 70 -2.44 0.44 13.53
N ALA A 71 -3.76 0.55 13.45
CA ALA A 71 -4.62 -0.61 13.23
C ALA A 71 -4.41 -1.16 11.81
N ASN A 72 -4.49 -0.30 10.80
CA ASN A 72 -4.36 -0.68 9.39
C ASN A 72 -3.03 -1.39 9.10
N VAL A 73 -1.91 -0.90 9.64
CA VAL A 73 -0.60 -1.54 9.49
C VAL A 73 -0.59 -2.95 10.10
N ARG A 74 -1.14 -3.10 11.31
CA ARG A 74 -1.20 -4.41 11.99
C ARG A 74 -2.13 -5.39 11.29
N ASP A 75 -3.26 -4.92 10.76
CA ASP A 75 -4.23 -5.76 10.04
C ASP A 75 -3.65 -6.24 8.71
N ALA A 76 -3.05 -5.32 7.93
CA ALA A 76 -2.36 -5.66 6.69
C ALA A 76 -1.20 -6.64 6.92
N TYR A 77 -0.36 -6.38 7.92
CA TYR A 77 0.73 -7.28 8.29
C TYR A 77 0.23 -8.66 8.74
N SER A 78 -0.84 -8.69 9.54
CA SER A 78 -1.49 -9.94 9.99
C SER A 78 -2.06 -10.73 8.81
N PHE A 79 -2.66 -10.04 7.84
CA PHE A 79 -3.16 -10.68 6.62
C PHE A 79 -2.03 -11.37 5.87
N ILE A 80 -0.91 -10.68 5.65
CA ILE A 80 0.27 -11.26 4.99
C ILE A 80 0.73 -12.51 5.75
N CYS A 81 0.98 -12.39 7.06
CA CYS A 81 1.47 -13.50 7.89
C CYS A 81 0.54 -14.71 7.93
N ASN A 82 -0.78 -14.50 7.83
CA ASN A 82 -1.77 -15.58 7.81
C ASN A 82 -1.83 -16.33 6.47
N ASN A 83 -1.43 -15.68 5.38
CA ASN A 83 -1.55 -16.21 4.02
C ASN A 83 -0.21 -16.61 3.40
N PHE A 84 0.91 -16.14 3.95
CA PHE A 84 2.26 -16.48 3.51
C PHE A 84 2.58 -17.95 3.82
N ASN A 85 3.08 -18.68 2.81
CA ASN A 85 3.53 -20.05 2.96
C ASN A 85 5.03 -20.12 3.33
N PHE A 86 5.30 -20.36 4.61
CA PHE A 86 6.65 -20.48 5.16
C PHE A 86 7.38 -21.77 4.80
N ASP A 87 6.70 -22.82 4.30
CA ASP A 87 7.33 -24.11 4.03
C ASP A 87 8.20 -24.08 2.78
N HIS A 88 7.80 -23.29 1.78
CA HIS A 88 8.55 -23.09 0.54
C HIS A 88 9.22 -21.72 0.45
N GLY A 89 8.64 -20.68 1.08
CA GLY A 89 9.22 -19.32 1.08
C GLY A 89 9.19 -18.61 -0.28
N GLU A 90 8.44 -19.12 -1.25
CA GLU A 90 8.37 -18.60 -2.62
C GLU A 90 7.23 -17.59 -2.84
N ASP A 91 6.45 -17.27 -1.81
CA ASP A 91 5.32 -16.37 -1.95
C ASP A 91 5.81 -14.92 -2.13
N GLU A 92 5.20 -14.20 -3.07
CA GLU A 92 5.53 -12.81 -3.40
C GLU A 92 4.54 -11.86 -2.72
N ILE A 93 5.03 -10.74 -2.17
CA ILE A 93 4.19 -9.74 -1.49
C ILE A 93 4.20 -8.44 -2.28
N PHE A 94 3.00 -7.96 -2.60
CA PHE A 94 2.76 -6.73 -3.35
C PHE A 94 2.04 -5.74 -2.47
N LEU A 95 2.66 -4.60 -2.21
CA LEU A 95 2.09 -3.56 -1.37
C LEU A 95 1.74 -2.34 -2.23
N VAL A 96 0.46 -1.99 -2.27
CA VAL A 96 -0.07 -0.91 -3.11
C VAL A 96 -0.83 0.07 -2.25
N GLY A 97 -0.54 1.37 -2.37
CA GLY A 97 -1.28 2.35 -1.61
C GLY A 97 -1.26 3.75 -2.19
N PHE A 98 -2.24 4.55 -1.76
CA PHE A 98 -2.41 5.94 -2.16
C PHE A 98 -2.58 6.84 -0.94
N SER A 99 -1.92 8.02 -0.93
CA SER A 99 -2.00 8.98 0.18
C SER A 99 -1.62 8.35 1.53
N ARG A 100 -2.50 8.40 2.55
CA ARG A 100 -2.32 7.70 3.83
C ARG A 100 -2.23 6.17 3.67
N GLY A 101 -2.86 5.61 2.65
CA GLY A 101 -2.69 4.22 2.26
C GLY A 101 -1.26 3.92 1.79
N ALA A 102 -0.63 4.84 1.05
CA ALA A 102 0.78 4.75 0.66
C ALA A 102 1.69 4.77 1.90
N PHE A 103 1.42 5.65 2.85
CA PHE A 103 2.12 5.66 4.14
C PHE A 103 1.94 4.32 4.90
N THR A 104 0.72 3.78 4.92
CA THR A 104 0.39 2.49 5.56
C THR A 104 1.21 1.36 4.97
N VAL A 105 1.25 1.21 3.64
CA VAL A 105 2.02 0.13 3.02
C VAL A 105 3.53 0.30 3.20
N ARG A 106 4.03 1.54 3.25
CA ARG A 106 5.43 1.79 3.59
C ARG A 106 5.76 1.36 5.03
N CYS A 107 4.85 1.61 5.98
CA CYS A 107 5.01 1.09 7.34
C CYS A 107 5.02 -0.43 7.38
N VAL A 108 4.16 -1.10 6.59
CA VAL A 108 4.13 -2.56 6.48
C VAL A 108 5.46 -3.07 5.93
N ALA A 109 5.97 -2.49 4.86
CA ALA A 109 7.28 -2.86 4.29
C ALA A 109 8.40 -2.70 5.32
N ALA A 110 8.50 -1.54 5.98
CA ALA A 110 9.52 -1.28 6.99
C ALA A 110 9.41 -2.19 8.23
N LEU A 111 8.18 -2.60 8.60
CA LEU A 111 7.98 -3.58 9.67
C LEU A 111 8.47 -4.97 9.25
N ILE A 112 8.13 -5.42 8.05
CA ILE A 112 8.61 -6.70 7.49
C ILE A 112 10.14 -6.71 7.42
N ASP A 113 10.75 -5.61 6.98
CA ASP A 113 12.19 -5.45 6.91
C ASP A 113 12.86 -5.55 8.30
N CYS A 114 12.25 -4.91 9.30
CA CYS A 114 12.81 -4.85 10.64
C CYS A 114 12.63 -6.14 11.46
N ILE A 115 11.48 -6.80 11.37
CA ILE A 115 11.15 -7.95 12.24
C ILE A 115 10.89 -9.26 11.47
N GLY A 116 10.99 -9.26 10.14
CA GLY A 116 10.61 -10.38 9.30
C GLY A 116 9.10 -10.62 9.27
N LEU A 117 8.67 -11.77 8.78
CA LEU A 117 7.29 -12.24 8.86
C LEU A 117 7.10 -13.17 10.07
N LEU A 118 6.01 -12.99 10.80
CA LEU A 118 5.65 -13.89 11.90
C LEU A 118 4.88 -15.10 11.38
N LYS A 119 5.26 -16.30 11.84
CA LYS A 119 4.39 -17.47 11.70
C LYS A 119 3.07 -17.25 12.45
N LYS A 120 2.00 -17.94 12.04
CA LYS A 120 0.66 -17.82 12.66
C LYS A 120 0.66 -17.89 14.19
N ARG A 121 1.44 -18.82 14.76
CA ARG A 121 1.59 -18.95 16.23
C ARG A 121 2.23 -17.73 16.89
N GLY A 122 3.14 -17.05 16.18
CA GLY A 122 3.84 -15.85 16.66
C GLY A 122 3.02 -14.57 16.57
N LEU A 123 1.90 -14.54 15.84
CA LEU A 123 1.05 -13.35 15.73
C LEU A 123 0.50 -12.86 17.08
N ILE A 124 0.45 -13.72 18.11
CA ILE A 124 0.13 -13.31 19.49
C ILE A 124 1.08 -12.23 20.03
N HIS A 125 2.30 -12.14 19.50
CA HIS A 125 3.30 -11.16 19.89
C HIS A 125 3.29 -9.89 19.04
N LEU A 126 2.48 -9.84 17.98
CA LEU A 126 2.46 -8.71 17.04
C LEU A 126 2.19 -7.38 17.73
N HIS A 127 1.25 -7.34 18.68
CA HIS A 127 0.93 -6.12 19.41
C HIS A 127 2.16 -5.53 20.11
N GLU A 128 2.91 -6.36 20.82
CA GLU A 128 4.07 -5.93 21.59
C GLU A 128 5.26 -5.57 20.69
N LEU A 129 5.55 -6.39 19.68
CA LEU A 129 6.60 -6.12 18.70
C LEU A 129 6.34 -4.79 17.97
N TYR A 130 5.11 -4.56 17.55
CA TYR A 130 4.72 -3.31 16.90
C TYR A 130 4.83 -2.10 17.85
N ARG A 131 4.45 -2.26 19.12
CA ARG A 131 4.59 -1.22 20.15
C ARG A 131 6.07 -0.86 20.36
N LEU A 132 6.95 -1.85 20.41
CA LEU A 132 8.40 -1.64 20.56
C LEU A 132 8.99 -0.97 19.32
N TRP A 133 8.60 -1.43 18.13
CA TRP A 133 9.08 -0.87 16.86
C TRP A 133 8.68 0.60 16.65
N THR A 134 7.52 1.01 17.17
CA THR A 134 7.06 2.39 17.07
C THR A 134 7.70 3.33 18.11
N GLN A 135 8.24 2.83 19.23
CA GLN A 135 8.83 3.67 20.28
C GLN A 135 10.23 4.19 19.92
N PRO A 136 10.57 5.46 20.24
CA PRO A 136 9.82 6.43 21.06
C PRO A 136 8.86 7.35 20.28
N SER A 137 8.68 7.15 18.97
CA SER A 137 7.86 8.02 18.12
C SER A 137 6.36 7.69 18.18
N LYS A 138 5.51 8.72 18.05
CA LYS A 138 4.04 8.52 17.95
C LYS A 138 3.61 7.95 16.58
N LEU A 139 4.50 7.93 15.60
CA LEU A 139 4.27 7.36 14.27
C LEU A 139 5.33 6.30 13.97
N PRO A 140 5.00 5.29 13.15
CA PRO A 140 6.00 4.42 12.54
C PRO A 140 7.12 5.24 11.90
N ARG A 141 8.38 4.92 12.21
CA ARG A 141 9.53 5.52 11.50
C ARG A 141 9.63 4.88 10.12
N VAL A 142 8.91 5.48 9.18
CA VAL A 142 9.12 5.19 7.76
C VAL A 142 10.15 6.20 7.26
N ASP A 143 11.34 5.72 6.92
CA ASP A 143 12.33 6.54 6.24
C ASP A 143 11.91 6.79 4.79
N THR A 144 12.47 7.83 4.20
CA THR A 144 12.57 8.01 2.76
C THR A 144 13.42 6.94 2.07
N HIS A 145 14.15 6.12 2.82
CA HIS A 145 14.82 4.96 2.26
C HIS A 145 13.85 3.81 1.98
N VAL A 146 13.95 3.20 0.79
CA VAL A 146 13.23 1.97 0.46
C VAL A 146 13.84 0.82 1.27
N PRO A 147 13.04 0.02 2.01
CA PRO A 147 13.57 -1.12 2.77
C PRO A 147 14.35 -2.10 1.89
N GLU A 148 15.41 -2.70 2.42
CA GLU A 148 16.32 -3.59 1.66
C GLU A 148 15.61 -4.86 1.17
N THR A 149 14.58 -5.30 1.89
CA THR A 149 13.70 -6.42 1.49
C THR A 149 12.80 -6.13 0.28
N VAL A 150 12.76 -4.89 -0.23
CA VAL A 150 11.92 -4.51 -1.37
C VAL A 150 12.72 -4.59 -2.67
N GLU A 151 12.35 -5.53 -3.53
CA GLU A 151 12.96 -5.72 -4.85
C GLU A 151 12.49 -4.70 -5.91
N LEU A 152 11.23 -4.26 -5.82
CA LEU A 152 10.61 -3.34 -6.78
C LEU A 152 9.84 -2.23 -6.05
N ALA A 153 10.24 -0.99 -6.28
CA ALA A 153 9.61 0.19 -5.70
C ALA A 153 9.12 1.14 -6.81
N LEU A 154 7.80 1.30 -6.94
CA LEU A 154 7.16 2.16 -7.93
C LEU A 154 6.47 3.34 -7.25
N HIS A 155 6.69 4.55 -7.75
CA HIS A 155 6.09 5.77 -7.17
C HIS A 155 5.59 6.72 -8.26
N ALA A 156 4.27 6.86 -8.37
CA ALA A 156 3.64 7.88 -9.21
C ALA A 156 3.43 9.17 -8.41
N LEU A 157 3.99 10.27 -8.89
CA LEU A 157 4.07 11.56 -8.19
C LEU A 157 3.22 12.62 -8.90
N ALA A 158 2.52 13.44 -8.12
CA ALA A 158 1.73 14.56 -8.64
C ALA A 158 2.60 15.80 -8.85
N LEU A 159 2.68 16.28 -10.10
CA LEU A 159 3.50 17.43 -10.45
C LEU A 159 2.88 18.76 -9.97
N ASN A 160 1.56 18.86 -9.93
CA ASN A 160 0.81 20.09 -9.62
C ASN A 160 0.24 20.10 -8.20
N GLU A 161 0.74 19.26 -7.30
CA GLU A 161 0.36 19.30 -5.89
C GLU A 161 1.16 20.37 -5.13
N HIS A 162 0.51 21.49 -4.84
CA HIS A 162 1.14 22.65 -4.21
C HIS A 162 0.89 22.76 -2.70
N ARG A 163 0.02 21.91 -2.12
CA ARG A 163 -0.27 21.94 -0.68
C ARG A 163 0.90 21.34 0.07
N LYS A 164 1.54 22.13 0.94
CA LYS A 164 2.71 21.72 1.75
C LYS A 164 2.49 20.43 2.55
N HIS A 165 1.26 20.19 3.04
CA HIS A 165 0.92 18.98 3.79
C HIS A 165 0.79 17.72 2.92
N PHE A 166 0.86 17.87 1.59
CA PHE A 166 0.78 16.79 0.60
C PHE A 166 2.07 16.67 -0.21
N SER A 167 3.15 17.34 0.22
CA SER A 167 4.47 17.15 -0.38
C SER A 167 4.88 15.67 -0.28
N PRO A 168 5.34 15.06 -1.38
CA PRO A 168 5.63 13.63 -1.40
C PRO A 168 6.93 13.33 -0.68
N ASP A 169 6.94 12.23 0.08
CA ASP A 169 8.15 11.62 0.61
C ASP A 169 8.83 10.82 -0.51
N LEU A 170 9.80 11.45 -1.18
CA LEU A 170 10.57 10.82 -2.24
C LEU A 170 11.41 9.67 -1.70
N TRP A 171 11.40 8.56 -2.42
CA TRP A 171 12.20 7.40 -2.08
C TRP A 171 13.65 7.54 -2.53
N THR A 172 14.55 6.99 -1.72
CA THR A 172 15.97 6.82 -2.00
C THR A 172 16.34 5.33 -1.85
N SER A 173 17.33 4.88 -2.62
CA SER A 173 17.86 3.52 -2.51
C SER A 173 19.38 3.58 -2.25
N HIS A 174 19.85 2.79 -1.28
CA HIS A 174 21.26 2.62 -0.95
C HIS A 174 21.91 1.54 -1.82
N ASN A 175 21.12 0.58 -2.32
CA ASN A 175 21.59 -0.47 -3.22
C ASN A 175 20.76 -0.54 -4.51
N PRO A 176 21.12 0.25 -5.54
CA PRO A 176 20.41 0.25 -6.82
C PRO A 176 20.49 -1.08 -7.60
N GLN A 177 21.36 -2.01 -7.17
CA GLN A 177 21.54 -3.31 -7.83
C GLN A 177 20.51 -4.34 -7.34
N GLU A 178 19.96 -4.16 -6.14
CA GLU A 178 19.00 -5.07 -5.51
C GLU A 178 17.56 -4.53 -5.56
N THR A 179 17.39 -3.21 -5.43
CA THR A 179 16.07 -2.56 -5.50
C THR A 179 15.90 -1.79 -6.80
N LEU A 180 14.96 -2.24 -7.65
CA LEU A 180 14.51 -1.49 -8.81
C LEU A 180 13.54 -0.37 -8.38
N LEU A 181 14.08 0.83 -8.16
CA LEU A 181 13.31 2.03 -7.82
C LEU A 181 12.95 2.85 -9.08
N LYS A 182 11.65 3.06 -9.31
CA LYS A 182 11.13 3.96 -10.37
C LYS A 182 10.17 4.99 -9.78
N GLN A 183 10.53 6.26 -9.91
CA GLN A 183 9.68 7.39 -9.53
C GLN A 183 9.35 8.22 -10.77
N CYS A 184 8.07 8.44 -11.05
CA CYS A 184 7.62 9.15 -12.24
C CYS A 184 6.66 10.29 -11.87
N TRP A 185 6.94 11.49 -12.39
CA TRP A 185 6.09 12.66 -12.21
C TRP A 185 5.03 12.72 -13.30
N PHE A 186 3.77 12.86 -12.89
CA PHE A 186 2.62 12.95 -13.77
C PHE A 186 1.95 14.31 -13.62
N LEU A 187 1.41 14.81 -14.72
CA LEU A 187 0.58 16.02 -14.72
C LEU A 187 -0.66 15.79 -13.86
N GLY A 188 -1.03 16.78 -13.05
CA GLY A 188 -2.18 16.73 -12.15
C GLY A 188 -1.81 16.92 -10.68
N ALA A 189 -2.84 17.13 -9.86
CA ALA A 189 -2.78 17.20 -8.40
C ALA A 189 -2.99 15.81 -7.77
N HIS A 190 -3.05 15.76 -6.43
CA HIS A 190 -3.09 14.50 -5.66
C HIS A 190 -4.10 13.45 -6.15
N SER A 191 -5.37 13.84 -6.35
CA SER A 191 -6.43 12.92 -6.80
C SER A 191 -6.42 12.68 -8.31
N ASP A 192 -5.75 13.52 -9.10
CA ASP A 192 -5.55 13.25 -10.53
C ASP A 192 -4.57 12.09 -10.74
N ILE A 193 -3.71 11.81 -9.75
CA ILE A 193 -2.79 10.67 -9.79
C ILE A 193 -3.38 9.45 -9.09
N GLY A 194 -4.04 9.64 -7.95
CA GLY A 194 -4.57 8.55 -7.15
C GLY A 194 -6.02 8.16 -7.43
N GLY A 195 -6.74 8.92 -8.25
CA GLY A 195 -8.18 8.76 -8.49
C GLY A 195 -9.05 9.31 -7.37
N GLY A 196 -10.36 9.05 -7.48
CA GLY A 196 -11.39 9.60 -6.58
C GLY A 196 -12.08 10.88 -7.08
N ASN A 197 -11.64 11.43 -8.21
CA ASN A 197 -12.31 12.53 -8.92
C ASN A 197 -13.33 11.97 -9.93
N GLU A 198 -14.36 12.76 -10.28
CA GLU A 198 -15.32 12.39 -11.33
C GLU A 198 -14.63 12.21 -12.70
N ASP A 199 -13.71 13.12 -13.02
CA ASP A 199 -12.79 12.95 -14.13
C ASP A 199 -11.63 12.03 -13.71
N SER A 200 -11.56 10.86 -14.34
CA SER A 200 -10.55 9.84 -14.09
C SER A 200 -9.51 9.73 -15.20
N GLY A 201 -9.44 10.69 -16.15
CA GLY A 201 -8.55 10.64 -17.30
C GLY A 201 -7.07 10.51 -16.90
N LEU A 202 -6.56 11.49 -16.14
CA LEU A 202 -5.18 11.48 -15.65
C LEU A 202 -4.91 10.29 -14.71
N ALA A 203 -5.88 9.95 -13.86
CA ALA A 203 -5.76 8.83 -12.93
C ALA A 203 -5.69 7.49 -13.68
N SER A 204 -6.37 7.36 -14.81
CA SER A 204 -6.31 6.15 -15.64
C SER A 204 -4.91 5.97 -16.24
N MET A 205 -4.25 7.05 -16.65
CA MET A 205 -2.87 6.97 -17.17
C MET A 205 -1.90 6.47 -16.10
N THR A 206 -2.02 6.95 -14.87
CA THR A 206 -1.13 6.54 -13.77
C THR A 206 -1.39 5.09 -13.33
N LEU A 207 -2.65 4.66 -13.35
CA LEU A 207 -3.04 3.26 -13.11
C LEU A 207 -2.43 2.32 -14.15
N ILE A 208 -2.59 2.64 -15.44
CA ILE A 208 -2.04 1.86 -16.55
C ILE A 208 -0.52 1.77 -16.43
N TRP A 209 0.14 2.89 -16.11
CA TRP A 209 1.58 2.90 -15.88
C TRP A 209 1.98 1.96 -14.74
N MET A 210 1.30 2.03 -13.59
CA MET A 210 1.60 1.17 -12.43
C MET A 210 1.45 -0.31 -12.77
N ILE A 211 0.32 -0.69 -13.39
CA ILE A 211 0.04 -2.06 -13.82
C ILE A 211 1.09 -2.55 -14.83
N SER A 212 1.43 -1.71 -15.82
CA SER A 212 2.42 -2.05 -16.84
C SER A 212 3.81 -2.29 -16.25
N GLN A 213 4.25 -1.41 -15.34
CA GLN A 213 5.54 -1.57 -14.68
C GLN A 213 5.58 -2.84 -13.82
N LEU A 214 4.52 -3.12 -13.08
CA LEU A 214 4.47 -4.26 -12.17
C LEU A 214 4.39 -5.59 -12.92
N SER A 215 3.51 -5.68 -13.92
CA SER A 215 3.34 -6.89 -14.73
C SER A 215 4.63 -7.25 -15.47
N SER A 216 5.31 -6.24 -16.02
CA SER A 216 6.58 -6.44 -16.75
C SER A 216 7.72 -6.93 -15.85
N ALA A 217 7.68 -6.62 -14.55
CA ALA A 217 8.74 -6.96 -13.61
C ALA A 217 8.53 -8.26 -12.84
N THR A 218 7.27 -8.71 -12.65
CA THR A 218 6.95 -9.76 -11.65
C THR A 218 6.10 -10.92 -12.19
N GLY A 219 5.59 -10.81 -13.42
CA GLY A 219 4.64 -11.78 -13.98
C GLY A 219 3.26 -11.74 -13.33
N ALA A 220 2.99 -10.75 -12.47
CA ALA A 220 1.64 -10.45 -12.00
C ALA A 220 0.73 -10.13 -13.19
N GLU A 221 -0.49 -10.68 -13.16
CA GLU A 221 -1.47 -10.49 -14.22
C GLU A 221 -2.71 -9.74 -13.75
N PHE A 222 -3.22 -8.93 -14.68
CA PHE A 222 -4.36 -8.06 -14.49
C PHE A 222 -5.35 -8.24 -15.65
N ASP A 223 -6.63 -7.95 -15.41
CA ASP A 223 -7.71 -7.92 -16.41
C ASP A 223 -7.69 -6.64 -17.27
#